data_AF-A0A0R1S3U4-F1
#
_entry.id   AF-A0A0R1S3U4-F1
#
_cell.length_a   1.000
_cell.length_b   1.000
_cell.length_c   1.000
_cell.angle_alpha   90.00
_cell.angle_beta   90.00
_cell.angle_gamma   90.00
#
_symmetry.space_group_name_H-M   'P 1'
#
loop_
_entity.id
_entity.type
_entity.pdbx_description
1 polymer ?
#
loop_
_entity_poly.entity_id
_entity_poly.type
_entity_poly.pdbx_seq_one_letter_code
_entity_poly.pdbx_strand_id
1 'polypeptide(L)'
;MTNIAIFLGQLLVLLIVAGIVISIKKKVLTHHQVRMTPVDFWPPILLLFIHQISINGLSNSLLPQVVVIWIGISLLILFWQIFSNQELTYKKFFVIFWRFGDLIVFISWVGVVIYVIYQSL
;
A
#
# COMPACT_ATOMS: atom_id res chain seq x y z
N MET A 1 -4.17 24.42 1.81
CA MET A 1 -4.48 23.72 0.53
C MET A 1 -5.73 22.88 0.76
N THR A 2 -6.66 22.80 -0.19
CA THR A 2 -7.84 21.94 -0.04
C THR A 2 -7.42 20.46 0.00
N ASN A 3 -8.04 19.65 0.87
CA ASN A 3 -7.72 18.21 1.01
C ASN A 3 -7.79 17.45 -0.32
N ILE A 4 -8.67 17.91 -1.22
CA ILE A 4 -8.82 17.42 -2.60
C ILE A 4 -7.54 17.64 -3.43
N ALA A 5 -6.86 18.79 -3.28
CA ALA A 5 -5.63 19.07 -4.02
C ALA A 5 -4.48 18.17 -3.55
N ILE A 6 -4.40 17.88 -2.25
CA ILE A 6 -3.41 16.94 -1.68
C ILE A 6 -3.66 15.53 -2.23
N PHE A 7 -4.93 15.09 -2.25
CA PHE A 7 -5.31 13.81 -2.82
C PHE A 7 -4.95 13.68 -4.31
N LEU A 8 -5.28 14.68 -5.13
CA LEU A 8 -4.94 14.69 -6.55
C LEU A 8 -3.43 14.63 -6.76
N GLY A 9 -2.65 15.35 -5.93
CA GLY A 9 -1.19 15.27 -5.93
C GLY A 9 -0.66 13.86 -5.61
N GLN A 10 -1.20 13.20 -4.58
CA GLN A 10 -0.83 11.83 -4.20
C GLN A 10 -1.13 10.83 -5.32
N LEU A 11 -2.30 10.96 -5.97
CA LEU A 11 -2.69 10.11 -7.10
C LEU A 11 -1.73 10.30 -8.29
N LEU A 12 -1.36 11.55 -8.59
CA LEU A 12 -0.38 11.87 -9.63
C LEU A 12 0.99 11.25 -9.33
N VAL A 13 1.45 11.29 -8.07
CA VAL A 13 2.69 10.63 -7.66
C VAL A 13 2.60 9.11 -7.82
N LEU A 14 1.49 8.47 -7.45
CA LEU A 14 1.29 7.03 -7.68
C LEU A 14 1.38 6.67 -9.16
N LEU A 15 0.77 7.48 -10.03
CA LEU A 15 0.83 7.28 -11.49
C LEU A 15 2.25 7.45 -12.03
N ILE A 16 2.99 8.45 -11.57
CA ILE A 16 4.40 8.67 -11.95
C ILE A 16 5.25 7.47 -11.52
N VAL A 17 5.13 7.03 -10.26
CA VAL A 17 5.86 5.88 -9.73
C VAL A 17 5.51 4.62 -10.52
N ALA A 18 4.23 4.35 -10.77
CA ALA A 18 3.80 3.22 -11.58
C ALA A 18 4.40 3.28 -13.01
N GLY A 19 4.36 4.46 -13.65
CA GLY A 19 4.95 4.69 -14.96
C GLY A 19 6.46 4.48 -15.00
N ILE A 20 7.18 4.96 -14.00
CA ILE A 20 8.63 4.75 -13.85
C ILE A 20 8.93 3.26 -13.71
N VAL A 21 8.24 2.53 -12.82
CA VAL A 21 8.52 1.11 -12.63
C VAL A 21 8.16 0.29 -13.88
N ILE A 22 7.07 0.61 -14.58
CA ILE A 22 6.73 -0.03 -15.86
C ILE A 22 7.82 0.24 -16.90
N SER A 23 8.33 1.47 -16.98
CA SER A 23 9.38 1.86 -17.92
C SER A 23 10.71 1.16 -17.61
N ILE A 24 11.09 1.08 -16.33
CA ILE A 24 12.26 0.33 -15.85
C ILE A 24 12.08 -1.16 -16.19
N LYS A 25 10.92 -1.74 -15.91
CA LYS A 25 10.63 -3.13 -16.23
C LYS A 25 10.77 -3.40 -17.73
N LYS A 26 10.23 -2.52 -18.59
CA LYS A 26 10.36 -2.64 -20.05
C LYS A 26 11.82 -2.60 -20.52
N LYS A 27 12.67 -1.81 -19.87
CA LYS A 27 14.09 -1.66 -20.21
C LYS A 27 14.97 -2.79 -19.64
N VAL A 28 14.62 -3.33 -18.47
CA VAL A 28 15.34 -4.40 -17.75
C VAL A 28 14.94 -5.79 -18.23
N LEU A 29 13.74 -5.97 -18.81
CA LEU A 29 13.31 -7.24 -19.41
C LEU A 29 14.26 -7.74 -20.51
N THR A 30 15.05 -6.84 -21.10
CA THR A 30 16.09 -7.16 -22.08
C THR A 30 17.33 -7.84 -21.49
N HIS A 31 17.49 -7.87 -20.16
CA HIS A 31 18.72 -8.38 -19.56
C HIS A 31 18.55 -9.34 -18.39
N HIS A 32 17.51 -9.25 -17.54
CA HIS A 32 17.35 -10.22 -16.43
C HIS A 32 15.90 -10.39 -15.96
N GLN A 33 15.61 -11.62 -15.51
CA GLN A 33 14.31 -12.15 -15.09
C GLN A 33 13.88 -11.65 -13.69
N VAL A 34 13.97 -10.34 -13.44
CA VAL A 34 13.61 -9.75 -12.14
C VAL A 34 12.08 -9.67 -12.04
N ARG A 35 11.48 -10.53 -11.21
CA ARG A 35 10.03 -10.56 -10.90
C ARG A 35 9.60 -9.47 -9.90
N MET A 36 10.21 -8.29 -9.91
CA MET A 36 9.72 -7.17 -9.10
C MET A 36 8.52 -6.55 -9.82
N THR A 37 7.37 -6.47 -9.12
CA THR A 37 6.17 -5.84 -9.65
C THR A 37 6.07 -4.39 -9.13
N PRO A 38 5.60 -3.43 -9.95
CA PRO A 38 5.40 -2.03 -9.53
C PRO A 38 4.66 -1.86 -8.20
N VAL A 39 3.73 -2.78 -7.98
CA VAL A 39 2.86 -2.89 -6.80
C VAL A 39 3.66 -3.17 -5.52
N ASP A 40 4.85 -3.76 -5.60
CA ASP A 40 5.64 -4.07 -4.41
C ASP A 40 6.19 -2.82 -3.70
N PHE A 41 6.21 -1.65 -4.35
CA PHE A 41 6.67 -0.38 -3.75
C PHE A 41 5.54 0.49 -3.19
N TRP A 42 4.28 0.11 -3.42
CA TRP A 42 3.12 0.87 -2.99
C TRP A 42 2.93 0.94 -1.47
N PRO A 43 3.11 -0.14 -0.67
CA PRO A 43 2.86 -0.09 0.77
C PRO A 43 3.60 1.03 1.53
N PRO A 44 4.93 1.22 1.39
CA PRO A 44 5.61 2.30 2.11
C PRO A 44 5.19 3.70 1.64
N ILE A 45 4.90 3.87 0.35
CA ILE A 45 4.46 5.15 -0.22
C ILE A 45 3.05 5.50 0.29
N LEU A 46 2.15 4.52 0.27
CA LEU A 46 0.78 4.68 0.74
C LEU A 46 0.73 4.99 2.24
N LEU A 47 1.56 4.35 3.07
CA LEU A 47 1.65 4.69 4.50
C LEU A 47 2.06 6.15 4.72
N LEU A 48 3.04 6.66 3.97
CA LEU A 48 3.42 8.07 4.04
C LEU A 48 2.26 8.99 3.63
N PHE A 49 1.52 8.62 2.60
CA PHE A 49 0.36 9.38 2.13
C PHE A 49 -0.78 9.41 3.14
N ILE A 50 -1.06 8.27 3.79
CA ILE A 50 -2.02 8.17 4.89
C ILE A 50 -1.61 9.08 6.04
N HIS A 51 -0.33 9.06 6.43
CA HIS A 51 0.16 9.94 7.49
C HIS A 51 -0.04 11.42 7.15
N GLN A 52 0.40 11.81 5.94
CA GLN A 52 0.35 13.19 5.48
C GLN A 52 -1.08 13.71 5.36
N ILE A 53 -1.97 12.95 4.72
CA ILE A 53 -3.37 13.40 4.53
C ILE A 53 -4.12 13.41 5.85
N SER A 54 -3.81 12.47 6.75
CA SER A 54 -4.42 12.43 8.06
C SER A 54 -3.99 13.59 8.94
N ILE A 55 -2.71 13.96 9.02
CA ILE A 55 -2.28 15.10 9.84
C ILE A 55 -2.78 16.44 9.28
N ASN A 56 -2.88 16.56 7.96
CA ASN A 56 -3.32 17.79 7.32
C ASN A 56 -4.85 17.95 7.37
N GLY A 57 -5.60 16.85 7.32
CA GLY A 57 -7.07 16.86 7.34
C GLY A 57 -7.70 16.60 8.70
N LEU A 58 -6.96 15.98 9.62
CA LEU A 58 -7.37 15.64 10.98
C LEU A 58 -6.25 16.08 11.93
N SER A 59 -6.58 16.52 13.14
CA SER A 59 -5.57 16.89 14.15
C SER A 59 -4.73 15.70 14.65
N ASN A 60 -5.00 14.48 14.17
CA ASN A 60 -4.34 13.26 14.59
C ASN A 60 -3.99 12.37 13.39
N SER A 61 -2.95 11.55 13.53
CA SER A 61 -2.55 10.60 12.48
C SER A 61 -3.36 9.30 12.59
N LEU A 62 -3.99 8.91 11.48
CA LEU A 62 -4.67 7.62 11.32
C LEU A 62 -3.71 6.48 10.92
N LEU A 63 -2.42 6.79 10.74
CA LEU A 63 -1.40 5.79 10.41
C LEU A 63 -1.33 4.65 11.44
N PRO A 64 -1.33 4.90 12.76
CA PRO A 64 -1.26 3.81 13.75
C PRO A 64 -2.43 2.84 13.62
N GLN A 65 -3.66 3.33 13.41
CA GLN A 65 -4.84 2.48 13.20
C GLN A 65 -4.68 1.62 11.95
N VAL A 66 -4.21 2.21 10.84
CA VAL A 66 -4.00 1.47 9.59
C VAL A 66 -2.91 0.40 9.75
N VAL A 67 -1.82 0.71 10.43
CA VAL A 67 -0.73 -0.26 10.69
C VAL A 67 -1.23 -1.41 11.57
N VAL A 68 -2.04 -1.13 12.59
CA VAL A 68 -2.64 -2.17 13.45
C VAL A 68 -3.57 -3.07 12.64
N ILE A 69 -4.44 -2.50 11.81
CA ILE A 69 -5.33 -3.27 10.92
C ILE A 69 -4.50 -4.12 9.95
N TRP A 70 -3.46 -3.53 9.36
CA TRP A 70 -2.59 -4.22 8.42
C TRP A 70 -1.90 -5.43 9.07
N ILE A 71 -1.25 -5.23 10.23
CA ILE A 71 -0.58 -6.32 10.96
C ILE A 71 -1.60 -7.37 11.42
N GLY A 72 -2.75 -6.95 11.94
CA GLY A 72 -3.80 -7.85 12.43
C GLY A 72 -4.35 -8.77 11.35
N ILE A 73 -4.73 -8.21 10.19
CA ILE A 73 -5.21 -9.01 9.06
C ILE A 73 -4.08 -9.90 8.52
N SER A 74 -2.86 -9.38 8.42
CA SER A 74 -1.73 -10.17 7.96
C SER A 74 -1.41 -11.35 8.88
N LEU A 75 -1.55 -11.19 10.20
CA LEU A 75 -1.42 -12.28 11.16
C LEU A 75 -2.53 -13.32 11.00
N LEU A 76 -3.78 -12.91 10.79
CA LEU A 76 -4.90 -13.84 10.52
C LEU A 76 -4.65 -14.67 9.26
N ILE A 77 -4.18 -14.03 8.18
CA ILE A 77 -3.79 -14.71 6.95
C ILE A 77 -2.66 -15.70 7.22
N LEU A 78 -1.67 -15.30 8.04
CA LEU A 78 -0.56 -16.14 8.48
C LEU A 78 -1.05 -17.42 9.16
N PHE A 79 -1.90 -17.26 10.17
CA PHE A 79 -2.48 -18.36 10.92
C PHE A 79 -3.22 -19.32 9.98
N TRP A 80 -4.08 -18.78 9.11
CA TRP A 80 -4.79 -19.61 8.14
C TRP A 80 -3.83 -20.36 7.19
N GLN A 81 -2.78 -19.70 6.72
CA GLN A 81 -1.81 -20.31 5.81
C GLN A 81 -1.03 -21.47 6.44
N ILE A 82 -0.67 -21.35 7.72
CA ILE A 82 0.02 -22.40 8.47
C ILE A 82 -0.83 -23.68 8.51
N PHE A 83 -2.15 -23.56 8.70
CA PHE A 83 -3.05 -24.71 8.72
C PHE A 83 -3.37 -25.23 7.32
N SER A 84 -3.43 -24.36 6.32
CA SER A 84 -3.86 -24.73 4.96
C SER A 84 -2.75 -25.31 4.08
N ASN A 85 -1.47 -25.02 4.35
CA ASN A 85 -0.36 -25.39 3.48
C ASN A 85 0.86 -25.83 4.29
N GLN A 86 1.15 -27.14 4.30
CA GLN A 86 2.31 -27.70 4.99
C GLN A 86 3.65 -27.45 4.25
N GLU A 87 3.62 -27.12 2.95
CA GLU A 87 4.82 -26.85 2.13
C GLU A 87 5.15 -25.35 1.97
N LEU A 88 4.75 -24.53 2.94
CA LEU A 88 4.89 -23.09 2.84
C LEU A 88 6.33 -22.64 3.08
N THR A 89 7.04 -22.35 2.00
CA THR A 89 8.39 -21.76 2.07
C THR A 89 8.29 -20.28 2.49
N TYR A 90 9.23 -19.82 3.34
CA TYR A 90 9.37 -18.41 3.75
C TYR A 90 9.28 -17.40 2.60
N LYS A 91 9.84 -17.74 1.43
CA LYS A 91 9.79 -16.88 0.25
C LYS A 91 8.37 -16.74 -0.34
N LYS A 92 7.61 -17.84 -0.44
CA LYS A 92 6.23 -17.82 -0.93
C LYS A 92 5.34 -17.09 0.06
N PHE A 93 5.58 -17.31 1.35
CA PHE A 93 4.92 -16.60 2.44
C PHE A 93 5.07 -15.07 2.30
N PHE A 94 6.31 -14.58 2.24
CA PHE A 94 6.58 -13.14 2.21
C PHE A 94 5.94 -12.46 1.00
N VAL A 95 5.98 -13.09 -0.18
CA VAL A 95 5.34 -12.56 -1.40
C VAL A 95 3.83 -12.45 -1.23
N ILE A 96 3.19 -13.46 -0.64
CA ILE A 96 1.74 -13.46 -0.40
C ILE A 96 1.37 -12.39 0.65
N PHE A 97 2.08 -12.37 1.78
CA PHE A 97 1.95 -11.36 2.81
C PHE A 97 2.07 -9.94 2.23
N TRP A 98 3.09 -9.71 1.40
CA TRP A 98 3.35 -8.40 0.81
C TRP A 98 2.25 -7.97 -0.16
N ARG A 99 1.75 -8.88 -0.99
CA ARG A 99 0.64 -8.61 -1.92
C ARG A 99 -0.70 -8.34 -1.24
N PHE A 100 -1.03 -9.12 -0.21
CA PHE A 100 -2.23 -8.84 0.59
C PHE A 100 -2.08 -7.54 1.37
N GLY A 101 -0.88 -7.30 1.90
CA GLY A 101 -0.56 -6.07 2.60
C GLY A 101 -0.74 -4.83 1.73
N ASP A 102 -0.26 -4.88 0.49
CA ASP A 102 -0.50 -3.83 -0.50
C ASP A 102 -1.99 -3.55 -0.68
N LEU A 103 -2.80 -4.58 -0.93
CA LEU A 103 -4.25 -4.41 -1.12
C LEU A 103 -4.90 -3.76 0.11
N ILE A 104 -4.54 -4.21 1.31
CA ILE A 104 -5.10 -3.68 2.57
C ILE A 104 -4.70 -2.22 2.76
N VAL A 105 -3.43 -1.88 2.56
CA VAL A 105 -2.92 -0.52 2.73
C VAL A 105 -3.53 0.40 1.67
N PHE A 106 -3.72 -0.07 0.44
CA PHE A 106 -4.40 0.67 -0.62
C PHE A 106 -5.86 0.96 -0.26
N ILE A 107 -6.62 -0.05 0.16
CA ILE A 107 -8.00 0.13 0.63
C ILE A 107 -8.06 1.10 1.81
N SER A 108 -7.11 0.99 2.74
CA SER A 108 -7.01 1.87 3.90
C SER A 108 -6.74 3.31 3.49
N TRP A 109 -5.87 3.55 2.50
CA TRP A 109 -5.61 4.87 1.96
C TRP A 109 -6.87 5.48 1.33
N VAL A 110 -7.60 4.71 0.49
CA VAL A 110 -8.88 5.16 -0.08
C VAL A 110 -9.88 5.50 1.02
N GLY A 111 -10.01 4.65 2.05
CA GLY A 111 -10.90 4.88 3.18
C GLY A 111 -10.55 6.15 3.96
N VAL A 112 -9.26 6.38 4.25
CA VAL A 112 -8.78 7.59 4.94
C VAL A 112 -9.04 8.84 4.12
N VAL A 113 -8.82 8.81 2.80
CA VAL A 113 -9.14 9.92 1.90
C VAL A 113 -10.63 10.26 1.97
N ILE A 114 -11.50 9.27 1.83
CA ILE A 114 -12.95 9.46 1.87
C ILE A 114 -13.37 10.07 3.21
N TYR A 115 -12.84 9.53 4.31
CA TYR A 115 -13.13 10.02 5.66
C TYR A 115 -12.70 11.49 5.85
N VAL A 116 -11.48 11.84 5.41
CA VAL A 116 -10.96 13.20 5.49
C VAL A 116 -11.79 14.17 4.62
N ILE A 117 -12.20 13.76 3.42
CA ILE A 117 -13.05 14.59 2.55
C ILE A 117 -14.42 14.82 3.20
N TYR A 118 -15.05 13.76 3.71
CA TYR A 118 -16.35 13.85 4.38
C TYR A 118 -16.32 14.78 5.60
N GLN A 119 -15.25 14.72 6.40
CA GLN A 119 -15.09 15.60 7.57
C GLN A 119 -14.80 17.06 7.20
N SER A 120 -14.30 17.32 5.98
CA SER A 120 -14.00 18.67 5.49
C SER A 120 -15.16 19.37 4.75
N LEU A 121 -16.29 18.69 4.63
CA LEU A 121 -17.54 19.14 3.99
C LEU A 121 -18.49 19.71 5.05
#